data_AF-A0A3D5DWX9-F1
#
_entry.id   AF-A0A3D5DWX9-F1
#
_cell.length_a   1.000
_cell.length_b   1.000
_cell.length_c   1.000
_cell.angle_alpha   90.00
_cell.angle_beta   90.00
_cell.angle_gamma   90.00
#
_symmetry.space_group_name_H-M   'P 1'
#
loop_
_entity.id
_entity.type
_entity.pdbx_description
1 polymer ?
#
loop_
_entity_poly.entity_id
_entity_poly.type
_entity_poly.pdbx_seq_one_letter_code
_entity_poly.pdbx_strand_id
1 'polypeptide(L)'
;MNARLPGHDEITLTAPQGRCLCNDRQHRTLGTLAEVIVTFGQLGVPGTPRDAFWPECWGRSYPMCSTCWETTRQIAAKARPHLVIKDLTQ
;
A
#
# COMPACT_ATOMS: atom_id res chain seq x y z
N MET A 1 -1.93 -17.88 9.22
CA MET A 1 -1.27 -16.65 9.74
C MET A 1 -2.33 -15.55 9.74
N ASN A 2 -2.67 -15.01 10.91
CA ASN A 2 -3.66 -13.94 11.03
C ASN A 2 -3.02 -12.64 10.53
N ALA A 3 -3.23 -12.30 9.25
CA ALA A 3 -2.86 -11.00 8.72
C ALA A 3 -3.66 -9.93 9.46
N ARG A 4 -3.00 -9.26 10.42
CA ARG A 4 -3.59 -8.17 11.19
C ARG A 4 -3.88 -7.04 10.20
N LEU A 5 -5.15 -6.66 10.05
CA LEU A 5 -5.51 -5.53 9.20
C LEU A 5 -4.74 -4.29 9.66
N PRO A 6 -4.11 -3.53 8.75
CA PRO A 6 -3.38 -2.33 9.12
C PRO A 6 -4.30 -1.34 9.85
N GLY A 7 -3.77 -0.74 10.91
CA GLY A 7 -4.48 0.21 11.75
C GLY A 7 -4.70 1.56 11.07
N HIS A 8 -4.94 2.58 11.88
CA HIS A 8 -5.03 3.95 11.41
C HIS A 8 -3.66 4.46 10.96
N ASP A 9 -3.61 5.12 9.81
CA ASP A 9 -2.40 5.76 9.29
C ASP A 9 -1.22 4.77 9.23
N GLU A 10 -1.53 3.54 8.80
CA GLU A 10 -0.60 2.41 8.67
C GLU A 10 -0.64 1.84 7.25
N ILE A 11 0.51 1.41 6.74
CA ILE A 11 0.63 0.58 5.53
C ILE A 11 1.30 -0.74 5.93
N THR A 12 0.76 -1.86 5.46
CA THR A 12 1.39 -3.18 5.59
C THR A 12 1.75 -3.74 4.23
N LEU A 13 2.92 -4.37 4.14
CA LEU A 13 3.37 -5.12 2.98
C LEU A 13 3.25 -6.61 3.26
N THR A 14 2.70 -7.37 2.33
CA THR A 14 2.67 -8.84 2.40
C THR A 14 3.15 -9.43 1.09
N ALA A 15 3.67 -10.66 1.16
CA ALA A 15 4.03 -11.39 -0.05
C ALA A 15 2.76 -11.79 -0.82
N PRO A 16 2.73 -11.63 -2.15
CA PRO A 16 1.61 -12.11 -2.95
C PRO A 16 1.52 -13.64 -2.87
N GLN A 17 0.35 -14.17 -2.52
CA GLN A 17 0.11 -15.62 -2.38
C GLN A 17 0.03 -16.35 -3.73
N GLY A 18 0.40 -15.70 -4.85
CA GLY A 18 0.33 -16.24 -6.20
C GLY A 18 0.82 -15.24 -7.23
N ARG A 19 0.61 -15.56 -8.53
CA ARG A 19 0.96 -14.66 -9.63
C ARG A 19 -0.06 -13.52 -9.72
N CYS A 20 0.22 -12.42 -9.05
CA CYS A 20 -0.52 -11.18 -9.19
C CYS A 20 0.20 -10.24 -10.14
N LEU A 21 -0.53 -9.54 -11.01
CA LEU A 21 0.03 -8.46 -11.80
C LEU A 21 0.06 -7.17 -10.99
N CYS A 22 1.01 -6.29 -11.31
CA CYS A 22 1.04 -4.95 -10.74
C CYS A 22 -0.28 -4.19 -11.01
N ASN A 23 -0.72 -3.38 -10.05
CA ASN A 23 -1.93 -2.58 -10.15
C ASN A 23 -1.79 -1.42 -11.14
N ASP A 24 -0.58 -0.89 -11.30
CA ASP A 24 -0.32 0.15 -12.29
C ASP A 24 -0.73 -0.31 -13.69
N ARG A 25 -1.50 0.51 -14.41
CA ARG A 25 -2.09 0.12 -15.68
C ARG A 25 -1.02 -0.22 -16.72
N GLN A 26 0.05 0.58 -16.81
CA GLN A 26 1.10 0.39 -17.80
C GLN A 26 1.88 -0.89 -17.51
N HIS A 27 2.29 -1.10 -16.27
CA HIS A 27 3.00 -2.32 -15.86
C HIS A 27 2.14 -3.57 -15.98
N ARG A 28 0.84 -3.46 -15.69
CA ARG A 28 -0.13 -4.55 -15.88
C ARG A 28 -0.23 -4.94 -17.35
N THR A 29 -0.31 -3.98 -18.27
CA THR A 29 -0.35 -4.23 -19.71
C THR A 29 0.95 -4.89 -20.21
N LEU A 30 2.09 -4.58 -19.59
CA LEU A 30 3.38 -5.22 -19.88
C LEU A 30 3.56 -6.59 -19.21
N GLY A 31 2.57 -7.08 -18.45
CA GLY A 31 2.66 -8.37 -17.76
C GLY A 31 3.60 -8.37 -16.55
N THR A 32 3.90 -7.21 -15.98
CA THR A 32 4.78 -7.09 -14.81
C THR A 32 4.11 -7.69 -13.58
N LEU A 33 4.81 -8.60 -12.92
CA LEU A 33 4.33 -9.24 -11.68
C LEU A 33 4.48 -8.28 -10.50
N ALA A 34 3.54 -8.39 -9.58
CA ALA A 34 3.66 -7.78 -8.27
C ALA A 34 4.61 -8.60 -7.41
N GLU A 35 5.46 -7.89 -6.67
CA GLU A 35 6.38 -8.46 -5.69
C GLU A 35 5.81 -8.31 -4.27
N VAL A 36 4.95 -7.31 -4.06
CA VAL A 36 4.33 -7.02 -2.77
C VAL A 36 2.84 -6.72 -2.95
N ILE A 37 2.04 -7.09 -1.95
CA ILE A 37 0.69 -6.57 -1.76
C ILE A 37 0.77 -5.46 -0.71
N VAL A 38 0.44 -4.25 -1.14
CA VAL A 38 0.43 -3.05 -0.31
C VAL A 38 -0.99 -2.84 0.21
N THR A 39 -1.20 -2.98 1.51
CA THR A 39 -2.49 -2.68 2.14
C THR A 39 -2.40 -1.36 2.86
N PHE A 40 -3.22 -0.40 2.44
CA PHE A 40 -3.43 0.83 3.18
C PHE A 40 -4.46 0.56 4.27
N GLY A 41 -4.11 0.90 5.51
CA GLY A 41 -4.98 0.82 6.66
C GLY A 41 -6.13 1.81 6.61
N GLN A 42 -6.63 2.19 7.76
CA GLN A 42 -7.72 3.15 7.83
C GLN A 42 -7.19 4.58 7.79
N LEU A 43 -7.90 5.46 7.08
CA LEU A 43 -7.58 6.87 7.00
C LEU A 43 -7.99 7.59 8.30
N GLY A 44 -7.19 7.39 9.35
CA GLY A 44 -7.46 7.70 10.77
C GLY A 44 -8.93 7.81 11.23
N VAL A 45 -9.16 8.63 12.26
CA VAL A 45 -10.45 8.84 12.94
C VAL A 45 -11.31 9.87 12.17
N PRO A 46 -12.62 9.63 12.00
CA PRO A 46 -13.56 10.61 11.45
C PRO A 46 -13.51 11.95 12.20
N GLY A 47 -13.57 13.08 11.48
CA GLY A 47 -13.71 14.43 12.07
C GLY A 47 -12.45 15.30 12.08
N THR A 48 -11.27 14.77 11.75
CA THR A 48 -10.08 15.60 11.51
C THR A 48 -9.96 15.95 10.02
N PRO A 49 -9.63 17.20 9.64
CA PRO A 49 -9.23 17.53 8.27
C PRO A 49 -8.01 16.69 7.92
N ARG A 50 -8.02 15.98 6.78
CA ARG A 50 -6.93 15.09 6.39
C ARG A 50 -6.40 15.47 5.03
N ASP A 51 -5.13 15.85 5.01
CA ASP A 51 -4.27 15.80 3.82
C ASP A 51 -3.98 14.33 3.49
N ALA A 52 -5.01 13.60 3.12
CA ALA A 52 -4.90 12.23 2.66
C ALA A 52 -4.38 12.27 1.23
N PHE A 53 -3.12 11.86 1.03
CA PHE A 53 -2.69 11.49 -0.31
C PHE A 53 -3.46 10.21 -0.70
N TRP A 54 -4.08 10.23 -1.88
CA TRP A 54 -4.95 9.17 -2.41
C TRP A 54 -6.04 8.68 -1.43
N PRO A 55 -7.05 9.53 -1.09
CA PRO A 55 -8.13 9.16 -0.16
C PRO A 55 -8.83 7.84 -0.51
N GLU A 56 -8.96 7.55 -1.80
CA GLU A 56 -9.59 6.36 -2.35
C GLU A 56 -8.80 5.06 -2.13
N CYS A 57 -7.51 5.14 -1.79
CA CYS A 57 -6.64 3.99 -1.55
C CYS A 57 -6.77 3.41 -0.15
N TRP A 58 -7.19 4.21 0.83
CA TRP A 58 -7.27 3.79 2.22
C TRP A 58 -8.34 2.71 2.43
N GLY A 59 -8.02 1.72 3.25
CA GLY A 59 -8.84 0.53 3.50
C GLY A 59 -8.77 -0.53 2.40
N ARG A 60 -7.88 -0.37 1.41
CA ARG A 60 -7.75 -1.28 0.25
C ARG A 60 -6.34 -1.84 0.12
N SER A 61 -6.26 -2.96 -0.60
CA SER A 61 -5.00 -3.63 -0.94
C SER A 61 -4.70 -3.52 -2.42
N TYR A 62 -3.45 -3.27 -2.77
CA TYR A 62 -2.98 -3.09 -4.13
C TYR A 62 -1.72 -3.94 -4.39
N PRO A 63 -1.74 -4.84 -5.38
CA PRO A 63 -0.54 -5.53 -5.82
C PRO A 63 0.40 -4.52 -6.51
N MET A 64 1.67 -4.48 -6.12
CA MET A 64 2.67 -3.58 -6.71
C MET A 64 3.96 -4.33 -7.02
N CYS A 65 4.59 -3.99 -8.14
CA CYS A 65 6.00 -4.33 -8.36
C CYS A 65 6.90 -3.47 -7.47
N SER A 66 8.17 -3.86 -7.33
CA SER A 66 9.17 -3.12 -6.53
C SER A 66 9.23 -1.63 -6.86
N THR A 67 9.24 -1.26 -8.15
CA THR A 67 9.29 0.14 -8.59
C THR A 67 8.06 0.96 -8.20
N CYS A 68 6.86 0.38 -8.38
CA CYS A 68 5.62 1.06 -7.99
C CYS A 68 5.56 1.24 -6.47
N TRP A 69 5.96 0.20 -5.73
CA TRP A 69 5.98 0.28 -4.27
C TRP A 69 6.95 1.36 -3.77
N GLU A 70 8.18 1.41 -4.30
CA GLU A 70 9.17 2.42 -3.88
C GLU A 70 8.66 3.85 -4.14
N THR A 71 8.02 4.07 -5.29
CA THR A 71 7.41 5.37 -5.62
C THR A 71 6.27 5.71 -4.65
N THR A 72 5.38 4.76 -4.37
CA THR A 72 4.31 4.90 -3.38
C THR A 72 4.88 5.23 -2.00
N ARG A 73 5.92 4.53 -1.55
CA ARG A 73 6.60 4.76 -0.27
C ARG A 73 7.16 6.17 -0.17
N GLN A 74 7.82 6.68 -1.21
CA GLN A 74 8.40 8.02 -1.21
C GLN A 74 7.32 9.11 -1.12
N ILE A 75 6.24 8.98 -1.90
CA ILE A 75 5.11 9.92 -1.84
C ILE A 75 4.43 9.86 -0.47
N ALA A 76 4.23 8.65 0.05
CA ALA A 76 3.64 8.43 1.36
C ALA A 76 4.46 9.04 2.50
N ALA A 77 5.78 8.85 2.48
CA ALA A 77 6.69 9.43 3.47
C ALA A 77 6.73 10.97 3.40
N LYS A 78 6.68 11.54 2.19
CA LYS A 78 6.64 13.00 2.01
C LYS A 78 5.33 13.61 2.51
N ALA A 79 4.21 12.99 2.20
CA ALA A 79 2.89 13.48 2.60
C ALA A 79 2.62 13.21 4.10
N ARG A 80 3.16 12.12 4.66
CA ARG A 80 2.95 11.70 6.04
C ARG A 80 4.26 11.19 6.65
N PRO A 81 5.10 12.07 7.22
CA PRO A 81 6.38 11.71 7.81
C PRO A 81 6.30 10.70 8.97
N HIS A 82 5.16 10.63 9.66
CA HIS A 82 4.92 9.70 10.78
C HIS A 82 4.15 8.43 10.38
N LEU A 83 3.98 8.18 9.08
CA LEU A 83 3.29 7.00 8.59
C LEU A 83 4.06 5.74 8.97
N VAL A 84 3.36 4.78 9.57
CA VAL A 84 3.95 3.49 9.93
C VAL A 84 3.85 2.55 8.73
N ILE A 85 4.99 2.05 8.26
CA ILE A 85 5.07 1.02 7.22
C ILE A 85 5.61 -0.26 7.87
N LYS A 86 4.83 -1.34 7.83
CA LYS A 86 5.25 -2.66 8.34
C LYS A 86 5.46 -3.63 7.20
N ASP A 87 6.65 -4.22 7.14
CA ASP A 87 6.96 -5.30 6.20
C ASP A 87 6.65 -6.66 6.83
N LEU A 88 5.69 -7.38 6.24
CA LEU A 88 5.23 -8.71 6.66
C LEU A 88 5.41 -9.74 5.53
N THR A 89 6.37 -9.52 4.63
CA THR A 89 6.67 -10.43 3.50
C THR A 89 7.36 -11.74 3.91
N GLN A 90 7.48 -12.03 5.22
CA GLN A 90 8.15 -13.21 5.79
C GLN A 90 7.51 -14.55 5.40
#